data_AF-A0AAW8L0Z1-F1
#
_entry.id   AF-A0AAW8L0Z1-F1
#
_cell.length_a   1.000
_cell.length_b   1.000
_cell.length_c   1.000
_cell.angle_alpha   90.00
_cell.angle_beta   90.00
_cell.angle_gamma   90.00
#
_symmetry.space_group_name_H-M   'P 1'
#
loop_
_entity.id
_entity.type
_entity.pdbx_description
1 polymer ?
#
loop_
_entity_poly.entity_id
_entity_poly.type
_entity_poly.pdbx_seq_one_letter_code
_entity_poly.pdbx_strand_id
1 'polypeptide(L)' 'YLFNKYGFHKVGVDRLIESSKTPKATFYNYFHSKERLIEMSLTFQKDGLKHEVLSIINVQKDLTVIEKFRKIY' A
#
# COMPACT_ATOMS: atom_id res chain seq x y z
N TYR A 1 1.12 -6.36 4.36
CA TYR A 1 0.65 -7.41 5.32
C TYR A 1 1.04 -7.11 6.77
N LEU A 2 2.33 -7.07 7.14
CA LEU A 2 2.74 -6.97 8.55
C LEU A 2 2.18 -5.75 9.28
N PHE A 3 2.26 -4.56 8.67
CA PHE A 3 1.72 -3.33 9.27
C PHE A 3 0.21 -3.40 9.49
N ASN A 4 -0.56 -3.95 8.54
CA ASN A 4 -2.01 -4.08 8.67
C ASN A 4 -2.40 -5.08 9.76
N LYS A 5 -1.62 -6.15 9.95
CA LYS A 5 -1.93 -7.19 10.92
C LYS A 5 -1.50 -6.84 12.34
N TYR A 6 -0.36 -6.19 12.50
CA TYR A 6 0.26 -6.00 13.82
C TYR A 6 0.40 -4.51 14.23
N GLY A 7 0.13 -3.57 13.32
CA GLY A 7 0.29 -2.14 13.54
C GLY A 7 1.73 -1.65 13.35
N PHE A 8 1.89 -0.36 13.05
CA PHE A 8 3.20 0.23 12.75
C PHE A 8 4.18 0.14 13.92
N HIS A 9 3.72 0.35 15.16
CA HIS A 9 4.61 0.35 16.33
C HIS A 9 5.14 -1.06 16.68
N LYS A 10 4.34 -2.11 16.50
CA LYS A 10 4.73 -3.49 16.86
C LYS A 10 5.57 -4.21 15.81
N VAL A 11 5.77 -3.61 14.63
CA VAL A 11 6.59 -4.17 13.56
C VAL A 11 7.94 -3.44 13.51
N GLY A 12 8.99 -4.05 14.06
CA GLY A 12 10.36 -3.54 13.96
C GLY A 12 11.04 -3.90 12.63
N VAL A 13 12.17 -3.26 12.35
CA VAL A 13 12.97 -3.51 11.12
C VAL A 13 13.46 -4.95 11.04
N ASP A 14 13.85 -5.56 12.16
CA ASP A 14 14.32 -6.95 12.17
C ASP A 14 13.22 -7.94 11.74
N ARG A 15 11.98 -7.71 12.16
CA ARG A 15 10.83 -8.51 11.73
C ARG A 15 10.51 -8.33 10.25
N LEU A 16 10.72 -7.12 9.71
CA LEU A 16 10.57 -6.87 8.28
C LEU A 16 11.61 -7.65 7.49
N ILE A 17 12.88 -7.61 7.92
CA ILE A 17 14.01 -8.33 7.34
C ILE A 17 13.80 -9.84 7.37
N GLU A 18 13.39 -10.38 8.52
CA GLU A 18 13.09 -11.80 8.68
C GLU A 18 11.98 -12.25 7.72
N SER A 19 10.92 -11.45 7.61
CA SER A 19 9.79 -11.76 6.74
C SER A 19 10.12 -11.60 5.26
N SER A 20 10.94 -10.62 4.87
CA SER A 20 11.26 -10.33 3.46
C SER A 20 12.48 -11.11 2.96
N LYS A 21 13.21 -11.78 3.88
CA LYS A 21 14.50 -12.45 3.61
C LYS A 21 15.52 -11.52 2.94
N THR A 22 15.46 -10.23 3.26
CA THR A 22 16.32 -9.20 2.67
C THR A 22 17.41 -8.81 3.66
N PRO A 23 18.68 -8.67 3.26
CA PRO A 23 19.73 -8.21 4.17
C PRO A 23 19.40 -6.86 4.83
N LYS A 24 19.77 -6.69 6.09
CA LYS A 24 19.55 -5.45 6.85
C LYS A 24 20.16 -4.23 6.15
N ALA A 25 21.36 -4.37 5.60
CA ALA A 25 22.01 -3.32 4.83
C ALA A 25 21.19 -2.91 3.60
N THR A 26 20.65 -3.87 2.86
CA THR A 26 19.80 -3.59 1.69
C THR A 26 18.53 -2.84 2.08
N PHE A 27 17.90 -3.18 3.22
CA PHE A 27 16.76 -2.43 3.74
C PHE A 27 17.09 -0.95 3.93
N TYR A 28 18.17 -0.65 4.64
CA TYR A 28 18.56 0.74 4.93
C TYR A 28 19.10 1.48 3.69
N ASN A 29 19.75 0.78 2.76
CA ASN A 29 20.17 1.37 1.50
C ASN A 29 18.99 1.83 0.65
N TYR A 30 17.90 1.07 0.64
CA TYR A 30 16.74 1.38 -0.20
C TYR A 30 15.73 2.30 0.49
N PHE A 31 15.39 2.02 1.75
CA PHE A 31 14.33 2.73 2.46
C PHE A 31 14.86 3.82 3.38
N HIS A 32 16.13 3.81 3.78
CA HIS A 32 16.75 4.73 4.75
C HIS A 32 16.21 4.65 6.19
N SER A 33 14.90 4.47 6.38
CA SER A 33 14.27 4.29 7.68
C SER A 33 12.98 3.46 7.58
N LYS A 34 12.48 3.02 8.73
CA LYS A 34 11.19 2.32 8.82
C LYS A 34 10.05 3.27 8.46
N GLU A 35 10.13 4.51 8.92
CA GLU A 35 9.14 5.56 8.71
C GLU A 35 9.01 5.86 7.22
N ARG A 36 10.13 5.89 6.49
CA ARG A 36 10.12 6.09 5.04
C ARG A 36 9.48 4.92 4.29
N LEU A 37 9.74 3.68 4.69
CA LEU A 37 9.01 2.53 4.16
C LEU A 37 7.49 2.64 4.45
N ILE A 38 7.10 3.05 5.66
CA ILE A 38 5.69 3.23 6.03
C ILE A 38 5.05 4.27 5.11
N GLU A 39 5.67 5.44 4.96
CA GLU A 39 5.21 6.52 4.08
C GLU A 39 5.06 6.05 2.62
N MET A 40 6.05 5.34 2.09
CA MET A 40 5.99 4.77 0.74
C MET A 40 4.85 3.77 0.61
N SER A 41 4.64 2.91 1.61
CA SER A 41 3.56 1.92 1.59
C SER A 41 2.17 2.57 1.66
N LEU A 42 2.02 3.67 2.40
CA LEU A 42 0.76 4.42 2.51
C LEU A 42 0.46 5.17 1.20
N THR A 43 1.49 5.79 0.62
CA THR A 43 1.39 6.46 -0.69
C THR A 43 0.99 5.47 -1.77
N PHE A 44 1.66 4.32 -1.85
CA PHE A 44 1.35 3.27 -2.82
C PHE A 44 -0.10 2.76 -2.67
N GLN A 45 -0.56 2.49 -1.44
CA GLN A 45 -1.94 2.07 -1.19
C GLN A 45 -2.96 3.15 -1.60
N LYS A 46 -2.70 4.41 -1.26
CA LYS A 46 -3.55 5.54 -1.62
C LYS A 46 -3.64 5.71 -3.14
N ASP A 47 -2.52 5.61 -3.84
CA ASP A 47 -2.49 5.77 -5.29
C ASP A 47 -3.15 4.58 -6.00
N GLY A 48 -3.02 3.38 -5.46
CA GLY A 48 -3.80 2.21 -5.91
C GLY A 48 -5.31 2.44 -5.81
N LEU A 49 -5.80 2.95 -4.68
CA LEU A 49 -7.22 3.28 -4.50
C LEU A 49 -7.71 4.35 -5.50
N LYS A 50 -6.93 5.42 -5.69
CA LYS A 50 -7.26 6.44 -6.70
C LYS A 50 -7.32 5.86 -8.10
N HIS A 51 -6.37 5.00 -8.44
CA HIS A 51 -6.31 4.37 -9.75
C HIS A 51 -7.53 3.46 -10.00
N GLU A 52 -7.96 2.72 -8.98
CA GLU A 52 -9.18 1.90 -9.05
C GLU A 52 -10.42 2.75 -9.29
N VAL A 53 -10.59 3.84 -8.53
CA VAL A 53 -11.69 4.80 -8.72
C VAL A 53 -11.68 5.39 -10.14
N LEU A 54 -10.50 5.83 -10.62
CA LEU A 54 -10.35 6.38 -11.97
C LEU A 54 -10.65 5.34 -13.05
N SER A 55 -10.31 4.08 -12.83
CA SER A 55 -10.63 2.97 -13.74
C SER A 55 -12.15 2.75 -13.84
N ILE A 56 -12.86 2.73 -12.71
CA ILE A 56 -14.33 2.61 -12.69
C ILE A 56 -14.99 3.77 -13.45
N ILE A 57 -14.48 4.99 -13.28
CA ILE A 57 -15.06 6.17 -13.94
C ILE A 57 -14.79 6.16 -15.45
N ASN A 58 -13.54 5.94 -15.86
CA ASN A 58 -13.09 6.23 -17.23
C ASN A 58 -13.03 5.02 -18.16
N VAL A 59 -12.84 3.81 -17.62
CA VAL A 59 -12.67 2.58 -18.42
C VAL A 59 -13.98 1.81 -18.53
N GLN A 60 -14.72 1.67 -17.43
CA GLN A 60 -16.00 0.94 -17.40
C GLN A 60 -17.16 1.84 -17.88
N LYS A 61 -17.18 2.13 -19.19
CA LYS A 61 -18.13 3.08 -19.81
C LYS A 61 -19.57 2.56 -19.90
N ASP A 62 -19.74 1.24 -19.86
CA ASP A 62 -21.00 0.52 -19.92
C ASP A 62 -21.83 0.62 -18.63
N LEU A 63 -21.18 0.94 -17.50
CA LEU A 63 -21.88 1.12 -16.22
C LEU A 63 -22.61 2.45 -16.14
N THR A 64 -23.83 2.41 -15.62
CA THR A 64 -24.56 3.60 -15.17
C THR A 64 -23.83 4.29 -14.02
N VAL A 65 -24.17 5.56 -13.79
CA VAL A 65 -23.63 6.34 -12.66
C VAL A 65 -23.90 5.63 -11.32
N ILE A 66 -25.09 5.07 -11.13
CA ILE A 66 -25.47 4.37 -9.91
C ILE A 66 -24.62 3.10 -9.71
N GLU A 67 -24.38 2.32 -10.76
CA GLU A 67 -23.53 1.13 -10.68
C GLU A 67 -22.07 1.48 -10.38
N LYS A 68 -21.55 2.57 -10.96
CA LYS A 68 -20.21 3.09 -10.63
C LYS A 68 -20.11 3.48 -9.17
N PHE A 69 -21.11 4.18 -8.62
CA PHE A 69 -21.13 4.53 -7.20
C PHE A 69 -21.14 3.30 -6.29
N ARG A 70 -21.94 2.27 -6.60
CA ARG A 70 -22.01 1.02 -5.84
C ARG A 70 -20.71 0.20 -5.88
N LYS A 71 -19.81 0.45 -6.83
CA LYS A 71 -18.49 -0.18 -6.87
C LYS A 71 -17.44 0.57 -6.06
N ILE A 72 -17.62 1.87 -5.82
CA ILE A 72 -16.68 2.72 -5.09
C ILE A 72 -16.94 2.69 -3.58
N TYR A 73 -18.20 2.56 -3.17
CA TYR A 73 -18.68 2.54 -1.78
C TYR A 73 -19.19 1.15 -1.40
#